data_AF-A0A965F1Y8-F1
#
_entry.id   AF-A0A965F1Y8-F1
#
_cell.length_a   1.000
_cell.length_b   1.000
_cell.length_c   1.000
_cell.angle_alpha   90.00
_cell.angle_beta   90.00
_cell.angle_gamma   90.00
#
_symmetry.space_group_name_H-M   'P 1'
#
loop_
_entity.id
_entity.type
_entity.pdbx_description
1 polymer ?
#
loop_
_entity_poly.entity_id
_entity_poly.type
_entity_poly.pdbx_seq_one_letter_code
_entity_poly.pdbx_strand_id
1 'polypeptide(L)'
;NGHTWVADPTTYLYTTTADLAQQWQSYYTQMKAGQGATLTDVQRLAGNAEAVFQNTRLKNLNSAQLLINRQDVQRCLDAMYAAMVLAGVDVNSTLTQQQYLAVESALQGNPTLLELAVQGHGLNNSGIARYAGYTNHFQTGVDGQTRYIGGGLNNNTNALARFFDDNILTHMPYPTVVKGGVLWQLNQNGNRENTVADSVAALNAGLTRTYLSSDFLQPPQLVTKTPRQVVSAGTPFSFTVPADTFVDPQGQPITYSATLPLGAALPSWLSFNATTRQFSGTAPAGKQVVGVVVRATNSSGLFTNVGFAIAVK
;
A
#
# COMPACT_ATOMS: atom_id res chain seq x y z
N ASN A 1 -15.05 -11.42 14.75
CA ASN A 1 -14.48 -10.17 15.30
C ASN A 1 -15.49 -9.12 15.77
N GLY A 2 -16.76 -9.46 16.03
CA GLY A 2 -17.64 -8.60 16.85
C GLY A 2 -17.98 -7.21 16.29
N HIS A 3 -17.61 -6.89 15.04
CA HIS A 3 -18.02 -5.64 14.41
C HIS A 3 -19.49 -5.74 13.99
N THR A 4 -20.25 -4.71 14.34
CA THR A 4 -21.61 -4.53 13.84
C THR A 4 -21.54 -3.70 12.55
N TRP A 5 -22.09 -4.24 11.48
CA TRP A 5 -22.23 -3.58 10.19
C TRP A 5 -23.67 -3.13 9.99
N VAL A 6 -23.87 -1.85 9.71
CA VAL A 6 -25.18 -1.23 9.52
C VAL A 6 -25.28 -0.74 8.08
N ALA A 7 -26.32 -1.18 7.38
CA ALA A 7 -26.61 -0.70 6.03
C ALA A 7 -27.12 0.75 6.11
N ASP A 8 -26.49 1.63 5.34
CA ASP A 8 -27.04 2.96 5.09
C ASP A 8 -28.32 2.82 4.23
N PRO A 9 -29.45 3.42 4.62
CA PRO A 9 -30.74 3.20 3.97
C PRO A 9 -30.84 3.84 2.57
N THR A 10 -29.90 4.71 2.20
CA THR A 10 -29.91 5.45 0.93
C THR A 10 -28.92 4.85 -0.06
N THR A 11 -27.71 4.55 0.42
CA THR A 11 -26.60 4.04 -0.39
C THR A 11 -26.49 2.52 -0.35
N TYR A 12 -27.14 1.87 0.62
CA TYR A 12 -27.04 0.42 0.91
C TYR A 12 -25.62 -0.04 1.28
N LEU A 13 -24.69 0.90 1.49
CA LEU A 13 -23.34 0.62 1.94
C LEU A 13 -23.36 0.22 3.42
N TYR A 14 -22.74 -0.91 3.73
CA TYR A 14 -22.57 -1.32 5.12
C TYR A 14 -21.42 -0.55 5.75
N THR A 15 -21.69 0.11 6.88
CA THR A 15 -20.67 0.83 7.64
C THR A 15 -20.56 0.32 9.07
N THR A 16 -19.44 0.55 9.72
CA THR A 16 -19.24 0.25 11.14
C THR A 16 -18.76 1.48 11.89
N THR A 17 -19.17 1.59 13.16
CA THR A 17 -18.70 2.64 14.08
C THR A 17 -17.43 2.25 14.82
N ALA A 18 -16.92 1.04 14.59
CA ALA A 18 -15.69 0.56 15.18
C ALA A 18 -14.49 1.43 14.76
N ASP A 19 -13.61 1.75 15.70
CA ASP A 19 -12.35 2.44 15.40
C ASP A 19 -11.34 1.45 14.79
N LEU A 20 -11.49 1.18 13.50
CA LEU A 20 -10.64 0.24 12.76
C LEU A 20 -9.18 0.71 12.74
N ALA A 21 -8.93 2.02 12.72
CA ALA A 21 -7.57 2.55 12.72
C ALA A 21 -6.85 2.22 14.02
N GLN A 22 -7.49 2.48 15.17
CA GLN A 22 -6.91 2.14 16.47
C GLN A 22 -6.75 0.62 16.65
N GLN A 23 -7.76 -0.16 16.26
CA GLN A 23 -7.70 -1.62 16.38
C GLN A 23 -6.57 -2.21 15.56
N TRP A 24 -6.48 -1.87 14.27
CA TRP A 24 -5.44 -2.42 13.42
C TRP A 24 -4.05 -1.96 13.85
N GLN A 25 -3.92 -0.72 14.32
CA GLN A 25 -2.67 -0.21 14.90
C GLN A 25 -2.25 -1.02 16.13
N SER A 26 -3.21 -1.47 16.96
CA SER A 26 -2.93 -2.36 18.09
C SER A 26 -2.39 -3.72 17.62
N TYR A 27 -3.03 -4.34 16.63
CA TYR A 27 -2.55 -5.61 16.05
C TYR A 27 -1.16 -5.47 15.43
N TYR A 28 -0.94 -4.44 14.63
CA TYR A 28 0.36 -4.16 14.03
C TYR A 28 1.45 -3.88 15.09
N THR A 29 1.10 -3.24 16.20
CA THR A 29 2.03 -3.00 17.30
C THR A 29 2.45 -4.30 17.99
N GLN A 30 1.52 -5.22 18.24
CA GLN A 30 1.84 -6.55 18.75
C GLN A 30 2.72 -7.34 17.77
N MET A 31 2.41 -7.28 16.48
CA MET A 31 3.22 -7.91 15.43
C MET A 31 4.67 -7.39 15.42
N LYS A 32 4.86 -6.06 15.51
CA LYS A 32 6.21 -5.45 15.63
C LYS A 32 6.95 -5.86 16.90
N ALA A 33 6.23 -6.17 17.97
CA ALA A 33 6.79 -6.68 19.22
C ALA A 33 7.12 -8.18 19.16
N GLY A 34 6.98 -8.85 18.00
CA GLY A 34 7.18 -10.29 17.86
C GLY A 34 6.04 -11.14 18.40
N GLN A 35 4.90 -10.52 18.75
CA GLN A 35 3.72 -11.17 19.33
C GLN A 35 2.65 -11.50 18.28
N GLY A 36 2.98 -11.48 16.98
CA GLY A 36 2.01 -11.79 15.92
C GLY A 36 1.36 -13.17 16.07
N ALA A 37 2.07 -14.15 16.65
CA ALA A 37 1.57 -15.50 16.90
C ALA A 37 0.44 -15.58 17.95
N THR A 38 0.26 -14.54 18.79
CA THR A 38 -0.83 -14.49 19.78
C THR A 38 -2.13 -13.94 19.20
N LEU A 39 -2.08 -13.38 17.99
CA LEU A 39 -3.25 -12.90 17.27
C LEU A 39 -3.90 -14.04 16.50
N THR A 40 -5.23 -14.04 16.46
CA THR A 40 -5.97 -14.85 15.49
C THR A 40 -5.58 -14.49 14.07
N ASP A 41 -5.74 -15.41 13.12
CA ASP A 41 -5.31 -15.20 11.74
C ASP A 41 -6.00 -13.98 11.10
N VAL A 42 -7.27 -13.71 11.43
CA VAL A 42 -7.99 -12.53 10.91
C VAL A 42 -7.52 -11.22 11.55
N GLN A 43 -7.15 -11.23 12.83
CA GLN A 43 -6.50 -10.06 13.46
C GLN A 43 -5.13 -9.79 12.84
N ARG A 44 -4.40 -10.86 12.47
CA ARG A 44 -3.12 -10.75 11.78
C ARG A 44 -3.29 -10.18 10.37
N LEU A 45 -4.31 -10.59 9.62
CA LEU A 45 -4.64 -9.97 8.32
C LEU A 45 -4.97 -8.47 8.46
N ALA A 46 -5.71 -8.08 9.48
CA ALA A 46 -5.98 -6.67 9.78
C ALA A 46 -4.69 -5.90 10.15
N GLY A 47 -3.81 -6.49 10.97
CA GLY A 47 -2.51 -5.92 11.30
C GLY A 47 -1.56 -5.85 10.09
N ASN A 48 -1.62 -6.84 9.19
CA ASN A 48 -0.90 -6.84 7.92
C ASN A 48 -1.40 -5.70 7.01
N ALA A 49 -2.71 -5.49 6.94
CA ALA A 49 -3.28 -4.34 6.23
C ALA A 49 -2.79 -3.01 6.81
N GLU A 50 -2.68 -2.89 8.13
CA GLU A 50 -2.10 -1.68 8.75
C GLU A 50 -0.59 -1.53 8.47
N ALA A 51 0.16 -2.63 8.44
CA ALA A 51 1.56 -2.59 8.02
C ALA A 51 1.68 -1.97 6.61
N VAL A 52 0.77 -2.32 5.70
CA VAL A 52 0.70 -1.71 4.38
C VAL A 52 0.38 -0.21 4.46
N PHE A 53 -0.60 0.19 5.26
CA PHE A 53 -0.95 1.61 5.38
C PHE A 53 0.22 2.46 5.91
N GLN A 54 0.93 1.98 6.93
CA GLN A 54 2.00 2.71 7.63
C GLN A 54 3.30 2.78 6.84
N ASN A 55 3.61 1.76 6.05
CA ASN A 55 4.89 1.65 5.34
C ASN A 55 4.83 2.05 3.87
N THR A 56 3.66 2.51 3.39
CA THR A 56 3.45 2.97 2.02
C THR A 56 2.99 4.43 1.98
N ARG A 57 2.70 4.96 0.78
CA ARG A 57 2.15 6.32 0.66
C ARG A 57 0.67 6.41 1.04
N LEU A 58 0.01 5.29 1.31
CA LEU A 58 -1.38 5.26 1.81
C LEU A 58 -1.56 6.14 3.03
N LYS A 59 -0.58 6.20 3.95
CA LYS A 59 -0.63 7.08 5.14
C LYS A 59 -0.81 8.57 4.84
N ASN A 60 -0.54 9.00 3.61
CA ASN A 60 -0.68 10.39 3.18
C ASN A 60 -2.09 10.71 2.65
N LEU A 61 -2.96 9.70 2.48
CA LEU A 61 -4.36 9.92 2.15
C LEU A 61 -5.07 10.67 3.29
N ASN A 62 -6.11 11.42 2.95
CA ASN A 62 -6.92 12.09 3.95
C ASN A 62 -7.70 11.08 4.81
N SER A 63 -8.11 11.50 6.01
CA SER A 63 -8.77 10.62 6.99
C SER A 63 -10.05 9.97 6.47
N ALA A 64 -10.81 10.65 5.61
CA ALA A 64 -12.04 10.10 5.04
C ALA A 64 -11.74 8.94 4.08
N GLN A 65 -10.76 9.08 3.19
CA GLN A 65 -10.34 8.00 2.31
C GLN A 65 -9.71 6.84 3.09
N LEU A 66 -8.88 7.15 4.09
CA LEU A 66 -8.31 6.14 4.98
C LEU A 66 -9.37 5.32 5.73
N LEU A 67 -10.49 5.94 6.12
CA LEU A 67 -11.61 5.26 6.76
C LEU A 67 -12.34 4.35 5.76
N ILE A 68 -12.63 4.85 4.56
CA ILE A 68 -13.28 4.07 3.49
C ILE A 68 -12.44 2.83 3.16
N ASN A 69 -11.15 3.01 2.94
CA ASN A 69 -10.22 1.94 2.60
C ASN A 69 -10.12 0.87 3.71
N ARG A 70 -10.14 1.28 5.00
CA ARG A 70 -10.18 0.31 6.11
C ARG A 70 -11.49 -0.45 6.18
N GLN A 71 -12.62 0.22 5.93
CA GLN A 71 -13.91 -0.44 5.89
C GLN A 71 -14.01 -1.44 4.74
N ASP A 72 -13.45 -1.15 3.56
CA ASP A 72 -13.42 -2.09 2.43
C ASP A 72 -12.76 -3.42 2.82
N VAL A 73 -11.54 -3.33 3.34
CA VAL A 73 -10.79 -4.50 3.77
C VAL A 73 -11.49 -5.22 4.93
N GLN A 74 -11.97 -4.48 5.94
CA GLN A 74 -12.60 -5.10 7.11
C GLN A 74 -13.90 -5.81 6.76
N ARG A 75 -14.69 -5.31 5.79
CA ARG A 75 -15.88 -6.02 5.30
C ARG A 75 -15.51 -7.40 4.75
N CYS A 76 -14.46 -7.50 3.92
CA CYS A 76 -13.98 -8.78 3.41
C CYS A 76 -13.53 -9.71 4.54
N LEU A 77 -12.72 -9.20 5.47
CA LEU A 77 -12.19 -9.99 6.59
C LEU A 77 -13.29 -10.53 7.50
N ASP A 78 -14.29 -9.70 7.83
CA ASP A 78 -15.41 -10.11 8.68
C ASP A 78 -16.36 -11.07 7.96
N ALA A 79 -16.61 -10.86 6.67
CA ALA A 79 -17.42 -11.76 5.86
C ALA A 79 -16.78 -13.15 5.74
N MET A 80 -15.47 -13.20 5.45
CA MET A 80 -14.68 -14.43 5.42
C MET A 80 -14.70 -15.14 6.78
N TYR A 81 -14.43 -14.40 7.87
CA TYR A 81 -14.43 -14.97 9.22
C TYR A 81 -15.80 -15.56 9.58
N ALA A 82 -16.88 -14.84 9.32
CA ALA A 82 -18.23 -15.32 9.59
C ALA A 82 -18.57 -16.55 8.76
N ALA A 83 -18.13 -16.60 7.49
CA ALA A 83 -18.30 -17.77 6.64
C ALA A 83 -17.51 -18.99 7.13
N MET A 84 -16.28 -18.80 7.65
CA MET A 84 -15.50 -19.87 8.28
C MET A 84 -16.22 -20.47 9.49
N VAL A 85 -16.79 -19.61 10.34
CA VAL A 85 -17.59 -20.04 11.50
C VAL A 85 -18.83 -20.80 11.06
N LEU A 86 -19.58 -20.31 10.07
CA LEU A 86 -20.77 -20.99 9.54
C LEU A 86 -20.44 -22.34 8.89
N ALA A 87 -19.27 -22.47 8.27
CA ALA A 87 -18.79 -23.70 7.67
C ALA A 87 -18.17 -24.69 8.69
N GLY A 88 -18.07 -24.31 9.97
CA GLY A 88 -17.43 -25.14 11.01
C GLY A 88 -15.92 -25.32 10.80
N VAL A 89 -15.26 -24.35 10.16
CA VAL A 89 -13.83 -24.38 9.88
C VAL A 89 -13.07 -23.59 10.95
N ASP A 90 -12.02 -24.20 11.52
CA ASP A 90 -11.13 -23.51 12.46
C ASP A 90 -10.29 -22.47 11.71
N VAL A 91 -10.49 -21.21 12.11
CA VAL A 91 -9.86 -20.02 11.55
C VAL A 91 -8.35 -19.95 11.80
N ASN A 92 -7.80 -20.76 12.70
CA ASN A 92 -6.35 -20.81 13.00
C ASN A 92 -5.67 -22.04 12.40
N SER A 93 -6.38 -22.78 11.56
CA SER A 93 -5.89 -24.01 10.94
C SER A 93 -5.61 -23.82 9.45
N THR A 94 -4.66 -24.58 8.91
CA THR A 94 -4.42 -24.62 7.46
C THR A 94 -5.63 -25.23 6.75
N LEU A 95 -6.23 -24.49 5.83
CA LEU A 95 -7.39 -24.91 5.05
C LEU A 95 -7.02 -25.94 3.99
N THR A 96 -7.85 -26.98 3.88
CA THR A 96 -7.91 -27.86 2.70
C THR A 96 -8.77 -27.24 1.60
N GLN A 97 -8.68 -27.77 0.36
CA GLN A 97 -9.57 -27.34 -0.74
C GLN A 97 -11.05 -27.56 -0.41
N GLN A 98 -11.39 -28.67 0.27
CA GLN A 98 -12.77 -28.94 0.65
C GLN A 98 -13.30 -27.92 1.66
N GLN A 99 -12.49 -27.57 2.67
CA GLN A 99 -12.87 -26.56 3.65
C GLN A 99 -12.98 -25.18 2.98
N TYR A 100 -12.06 -24.81 2.10
CA TYR A 100 -12.16 -23.57 1.33
C TYR A 100 -13.48 -23.47 0.55
N LEU A 101 -13.86 -24.53 -0.19
CA LEU A 101 -15.13 -24.58 -0.91
C LEU A 101 -16.35 -24.51 0.03
N ALA A 102 -16.25 -25.10 1.22
CA ALA A 102 -17.31 -25.00 2.24
C ALA A 102 -17.45 -23.55 2.76
N VAL A 103 -16.34 -22.84 2.97
CA VAL A 103 -16.34 -21.42 3.35
C VAL A 103 -16.93 -20.57 2.22
N GLU A 104 -16.55 -20.80 0.95
CA GLU A 104 -17.13 -20.09 -0.20
C GLU A 104 -18.64 -20.30 -0.28
N SER A 105 -19.08 -21.55 -0.11
CA SER A 105 -20.50 -21.91 -0.12
C SER A 105 -21.27 -21.23 1.02
N ALA A 106 -20.70 -21.20 2.23
CA ALA A 106 -21.29 -20.54 3.38
C ALA A 106 -21.40 -19.02 3.20
N LEU A 107 -20.37 -18.40 2.60
CA LEU A 107 -20.37 -16.97 2.30
C LEU A 107 -21.44 -16.62 1.27
N GLN A 108 -21.47 -17.34 0.14
CA GLN A 108 -22.42 -17.08 -0.95
C GLN A 108 -23.87 -17.43 -0.57
N GLY A 109 -24.05 -18.42 0.31
CA GLY A 109 -25.35 -18.79 0.84
C GLY A 109 -25.95 -17.79 1.83
N ASN A 110 -25.16 -16.80 2.28
CA ASN A 110 -25.62 -15.74 3.18
C ASN A 110 -25.62 -14.39 2.46
N PRO A 111 -26.80 -13.80 2.15
CA PRO A 111 -26.88 -12.55 1.39
C PRO A 111 -26.14 -11.37 2.03
N THR A 112 -26.11 -11.28 3.37
CA THR A 112 -25.41 -10.21 4.07
C THR A 112 -23.90 -10.38 3.99
N LEU A 113 -23.38 -11.59 4.19
CA LEU A 113 -21.93 -11.84 4.07
C LEU A 113 -21.45 -11.65 2.63
N LEU A 114 -22.23 -12.13 1.66
CA LEU A 114 -21.96 -11.91 0.25
C LEU A 114 -21.92 -10.42 -0.09
N GLU A 115 -22.91 -9.65 0.37
CA GLU A 115 -22.95 -8.21 0.12
C GLU A 115 -21.76 -7.48 0.78
N LEU A 116 -21.40 -7.82 2.03
CA LEU A 116 -20.22 -7.25 2.69
C LEU A 116 -18.94 -7.53 1.88
N ALA A 117 -18.72 -8.79 1.49
CA ALA A 117 -17.54 -9.18 0.74
C ALA A 117 -17.49 -8.54 -0.67
N VAL A 118 -18.64 -8.44 -1.36
CA VAL A 118 -18.73 -7.76 -2.67
C VAL A 118 -18.48 -6.26 -2.53
N GLN A 119 -19.03 -5.60 -1.51
CA GLN A 119 -18.73 -4.19 -1.25
C GLN A 119 -17.26 -3.99 -0.89
N GLY A 120 -16.65 -4.89 -0.12
CA GLY A 120 -15.24 -4.80 0.21
C GLY A 120 -14.32 -4.94 -1.01
N HIS A 121 -14.58 -5.89 -1.90
CA HIS A 121 -13.79 -6.10 -3.12
C HIS A 121 -14.09 -5.11 -4.24
N GLY A 122 -15.35 -4.75 -4.45
CA GLY A 122 -15.82 -4.01 -5.61
C GLY A 122 -16.09 -4.90 -6.84
N LEU A 123 -16.60 -4.30 -7.91
CA LEU A 123 -16.85 -4.96 -9.20
C LEU A 123 -16.35 -4.07 -10.34
N ASN A 124 -15.46 -4.61 -11.18
CA ASN A 124 -14.80 -3.85 -12.26
C ASN A 124 -15.72 -3.60 -13.47
N ASN A 125 -16.47 -4.62 -13.90
CA ASN A 125 -17.28 -4.59 -15.12
C ASN A 125 -18.79 -4.81 -14.89
N SER A 126 -19.29 -4.61 -13.68
CA SER A 126 -20.74 -4.65 -13.48
C SER A 126 -21.37 -3.42 -14.13
N GLY A 127 -22.30 -3.60 -15.08
CA GLY A 127 -23.02 -2.50 -15.73
C GLY A 127 -23.71 -1.52 -14.76
N ILE A 128 -23.85 -1.90 -13.49
CA ILE A 128 -24.14 -1.01 -12.35
C ILE A 128 -23.24 -1.46 -11.19
N ALA A 129 -22.05 -0.86 -11.03
CA ALA A 129 -21.27 -1.06 -9.81
C ALA A 129 -22.03 -0.42 -8.64
N ARG A 130 -22.55 -1.25 -7.72
CA ARG A 130 -23.19 -0.74 -6.49
C ARG A 130 -22.20 0.06 -5.66
N TYR A 131 -20.94 -0.39 -5.62
CA TYR A 131 -19.86 0.26 -4.90
C TYR A 131 -18.49 -0.16 -5.45
N ALA A 132 -17.51 0.73 -5.27
CA ALA A 132 -16.23 0.71 -5.94
C ALA A 132 -15.19 -0.22 -5.27
N GLY A 133 -15.30 -0.40 -3.94
CA GLY A 133 -14.48 -1.30 -3.14
C GLY A 133 -12.97 -1.15 -3.32
N TYR A 134 -12.24 -2.20 -2.93
CA TYR A 134 -10.81 -2.32 -3.13
C TYR A 134 -10.39 -2.11 -4.60
N THR A 135 -11.20 -2.63 -5.52
CA THR A 135 -10.98 -2.57 -6.96
C THR A 135 -10.66 -1.14 -7.42
N ASN A 136 -11.41 -0.14 -6.97
CA ASN A 136 -11.11 1.25 -7.33
C ASN A 136 -10.17 1.93 -6.33
N HIS A 137 -10.27 1.64 -5.04
CA HIS A 137 -9.50 2.36 -4.04
C HIS A 137 -8.02 1.96 -3.97
N PHE A 138 -7.66 0.72 -4.33
CA PHE A 138 -6.27 0.27 -4.30
C PHE A 138 -5.80 -0.28 -5.65
N GLN A 139 -6.67 -0.97 -6.41
CA GLN A 139 -6.29 -1.55 -7.69
C GLN A 139 -6.05 -0.48 -8.77
N THR A 140 -6.90 0.54 -8.84
CA THR A 140 -6.79 1.64 -9.83
C THR A 140 -6.39 2.98 -9.21
N GLY A 141 -6.74 3.22 -7.95
CA GLY A 141 -6.71 4.56 -7.35
C GLY A 141 -5.51 4.88 -6.44
N VAL A 142 -4.79 3.88 -5.91
CA VAL A 142 -3.72 4.17 -4.94
C VAL A 142 -2.41 3.43 -5.23
N ASP A 143 -1.39 4.27 -5.43
CA ASP A 143 0.04 4.01 -5.28
C ASP A 143 0.64 2.82 -6.05
N GLY A 144 0.59 2.92 -7.38
CA GLY A 144 1.44 2.13 -8.29
C GLY A 144 2.95 2.35 -8.13
N GLN A 145 3.40 3.08 -7.09
CA GLN A 145 4.82 3.34 -6.80
C GLN A 145 5.32 2.58 -5.56
N THR A 146 4.44 1.95 -4.77
CA THR A 146 4.86 1.10 -3.65
C THR A 146 5.50 -0.19 -4.18
N ARG A 147 6.68 -0.52 -3.63
CA ARG A 147 7.43 -1.73 -3.96
C ARG A 147 7.68 -2.55 -2.67
N TYR A 148 7.74 -3.87 -2.80
CA TYR A 148 7.86 -4.82 -1.69
C TYR A 148 9.15 -5.63 -1.81
N ILE A 149 9.73 -6.04 -0.67
CA ILE A 149 10.98 -6.83 -0.61
C ILE A 149 10.70 -8.34 -0.82
N GLY A 150 9.46 -8.79 -0.66
CA GLY A 150 9.02 -10.15 -0.98
C GLY A 150 7.77 -10.57 -0.21
N GLY A 151 6.80 -11.15 -0.91
CA GLY A 151 5.60 -11.84 -0.37
C GLY A 151 4.37 -11.75 -1.29
N GLY A 152 3.79 -12.90 -1.67
CA GLY A 152 2.64 -13.08 -2.59
C GLY A 152 2.91 -14.01 -3.77
N LEU A 153 1.96 -14.90 -4.12
CA LEU A 153 2.00 -15.61 -5.41
C LEU A 153 2.03 -14.54 -6.53
N ASN A 154 2.92 -14.65 -7.52
CA ASN A 154 3.05 -13.71 -8.66
C ASN A 154 3.75 -12.34 -8.41
N ASN A 155 4.46 -12.17 -7.30
CA ASN A 155 4.97 -10.87 -6.85
C ASN A 155 6.33 -10.42 -7.43
N ASN A 156 6.56 -10.52 -8.74
CA ASN A 156 7.76 -9.99 -9.40
C ASN A 156 7.85 -8.44 -9.35
N THR A 157 7.88 -7.82 -8.16
CA THR A 157 7.95 -6.38 -7.84
C THR A 157 6.77 -5.50 -8.28
N ASN A 158 5.54 -6.01 -8.28
CA ASN A 158 4.35 -5.29 -8.75
C ASN A 158 3.43 -4.73 -7.64
N ALA A 159 2.73 -3.65 -8.00
CA ALA A 159 1.97 -2.68 -7.20
C ALA A 159 1.14 -3.18 -6.00
N LEU A 160 0.90 -2.26 -5.06
CA LEU A 160 0.04 -2.34 -3.87
C LEU A 160 -1.27 -3.11 -4.07
N ALA A 161 -1.90 -2.93 -5.24
CA ALA A 161 -3.04 -3.67 -5.72
C ALA A 161 -2.88 -5.19 -5.51
N ARG A 162 -1.98 -5.83 -6.26
CA ARG A 162 -1.81 -7.29 -6.25
C ARG A 162 -1.49 -7.83 -4.86
N PHE A 163 -0.76 -7.05 -4.06
CA PHE A 163 -0.49 -7.43 -2.69
C PHE A 163 -1.77 -7.60 -1.86
N PHE A 164 -2.67 -6.62 -1.90
CA PHE A 164 -3.94 -6.70 -1.18
C PHE A 164 -4.81 -7.84 -1.70
N ASP A 165 -4.89 -8.03 -3.02
CA ASP A 165 -5.57 -9.17 -3.66
C ASP A 165 -5.08 -10.51 -3.09
N ASP A 166 -3.78 -10.75 -3.24
CA ASP A 166 -3.19 -12.08 -3.08
C ASP A 166 -2.93 -12.43 -1.60
N ASN A 167 -2.77 -11.43 -0.73
CA ASN A 167 -2.29 -11.64 0.64
C ASN A 167 -3.24 -11.13 1.74
N ILE A 168 -4.23 -10.29 1.42
CA ILE A 168 -5.11 -9.68 2.44
C ILE A 168 -6.59 -9.95 2.17
N LEU A 169 -7.09 -9.64 0.97
CA LEU A 169 -8.52 -9.58 0.66
C LEU A 169 -9.11 -10.93 0.26
N THR A 170 -8.25 -11.88 -0.16
CA THR A 170 -8.63 -13.24 -0.56
C THR A 170 -9.47 -13.27 -1.84
N HIS A 171 -9.66 -14.42 -2.49
CA HIS A 171 -10.54 -14.51 -3.67
C HIS A 171 -12.04 -14.66 -3.31
N MET A 172 -12.38 -14.72 -2.03
CA MET A 172 -13.77 -14.73 -1.56
C MET A 172 -14.30 -13.30 -1.62
N PRO A 173 -15.36 -13.01 -2.40
CA PRO A 173 -16.57 -13.83 -2.50
C PRO A 173 -16.82 -14.56 -3.82
N TYR A 174 -15.88 -14.49 -4.78
CA TYR A 174 -16.17 -14.91 -6.14
C TYR A 174 -16.29 -16.43 -6.23
N PRO A 175 -17.21 -16.97 -7.03
CA PRO A 175 -17.53 -18.39 -6.95
C PRO A 175 -16.45 -19.25 -7.61
N THR A 176 -16.20 -20.43 -7.02
CA THR A 176 -15.64 -21.55 -7.75
C THR A 176 -16.71 -22.22 -8.61
N VAL A 177 -16.44 -22.39 -9.91
CA VAL A 177 -17.36 -23.06 -10.87
C VAL A 177 -16.70 -24.28 -11.51
N VAL A 178 -17.50 -25.23 -11.99
CA VAL A 178 -17.01 -26.36 -12.79
C VAL A 178 -17.20 -26.03 -14.26
N LYS A 179 -16.11 -26.00 -15.04
CA LYS A 179 -16.18 -25.84 -16.50
C LYS A 179 -15.30 -26.88 -17.19
N GLY A 180 -15.93 -27.73 -18.01
CA GLY A 180 -15.23 -28.84 -18.68
C GLY A 180 -14.62 -29.87 -17.73
N GLY A 181 -15.23 -30.08 -16.55
CA GLY A 181 -14.73 -31.01 -15.53
C GLY A 181 -13.62 -30.46 -14.63
N VAL A 182 -13.24 -29.19 -14.78
CA VAL A 182 -12.19 -28.54 -14.00
C VAL A 182 -12.79 -27.44 -13.12
N LEU A 183 -12.35 -27.36 -11.86
CA LEU A 183 -12.73 -26.29 -10.93
C LEU A 183 -11.97 -24.99 -11.26
N TRP A 184 -12.70 -23.89 -11.44
CA TRP A 184 -12.16 -22.57 -11.72
C TRP A 184 -12.55 -21.61 -10.60
N GLN A 185 -11.57 -20.97 -9.96
CA GLN A 185 -11.81 -19.77 -9.18
C GLN A 185 -12.10 -18.62 -10.16
N LEU A 186 -13.24 -17.95 -10.00
CA LEU A 186 -13.54 -16.73 -10.75
C LEU A 186 -13.03 -15.49 -10.03
N ASN A 187 -12.75 -14.42 -10.78
CA ASN A 187 -12.49 -13.08 -10.26
C ASN A 187 -13.76 -12.20 -10.26
N GLN A 188 -13.58 -10.93 -9.90
CA GLN A 188 -14.61 -9.89 -9.87
C GLN A 188 -15.30 -9.60 -11.20
N ASN A 189 -14.75 -10.10 -12.31
CA ASN A 189 -15.30 -9.96 -13.65
C ASN A 189 -15.93 -11.26 -14.19
N GLY A 190 -15.98 -12.32 -13.37
CA GLY A 190 -16.46 -13.64 -13.79
C GLY A 190 -15.49 -14.39 -14.70
N ASN A 191 -14.25 -13.91 -14.84
CA ASN A 191 -13.19 -14.59 -15.59
C ASN A 191 -12.44 -15.55 -14.67
N ARG A 192 -11.84 -16.61 -15.24
CA ARG A 192 -10.94 -17.49 -14.50
C ARG A 192 -9.75 -16.69 -13.98
N GLU A 193 -9.47 -16.83 -12.70
CA GLU A 193 -8.35 -16.18 -12.01
C GLU A 193 -7.25 -17.18 -11.69
N ASN A 194 -7.50 -18.01 -10.67
CA ASN A 194 -6.55 -18.97 -10.11
C ASN A 194 -7.12 -20.40 -10.18
N THR A 195 -6.26 -21.39 -9.96
CA THR A 195 -6.78 -22.72 -9.58
C THR A 195 -7.26 -22.67 -8.14
N VAL A 196 -8.20 -23.55 -7.76
CA VAL A 196 -8.64 -23.64 -6.36
C VAL A 196 -7.47 -23.95 -5.43
N ALA A 197 -6.52 -24.79 -5.87
CA ALA A 197 -5.31 -25.10 -5.10
C ALA A 197 -4.46 -23.86 -4.83
N ASP A 198 -4.28 -23.00 -5.84
CA ASP A 198 -3.52 -21.75 -5.70
C ASP A 198 -4.26 -20.75 -4.78
N SER A 199 -5.59 -20.63 -4.91
CA SER A 199 -6.40 -19.79 -4.02
C SER A 199 -6.28 -20.21 -2.55
N VAL A 200 -6.29 -21.52 -2.30
CA VAL A 200 -6.11 -22.09 -0.95
C VAL A 200 -4.71 -21.84 -0.42
N ALA A 201 -3.69 -22.04 -1.25
CA ALA A 201 -2.30 -21.77 -0.87
C ALA A 201 -2.09 -20.27 -0.55
N ALA A 202 -2.65 -19.37 -1.36
CA ALA A 202 -2.62 -17.92 -1.14
C ALA A 202 -3.27 -17.55 0.21
N LEU A 203 -4.48 -18.05 0.45
CA LEU A 203 -5.21 -17.79 1.69
C LEU A 203 -4.44 -18.27 2.92
N ASN A 204 -3.96 -19.51 2.90
CA ASN A 204 -3.18 -20.07 4.01
C ASN A 204 -1.87 -19.29 4.26
N ALA A 205 -1.20 -18.84 3.20
CA ALA A 205 -0.01 -18.02 3.32
C ALA A 205 -0.34 -16.65 3.94
N GLY A 206 -1.42 -15.99 3.49
CA GLY A 206 -1.87 -14.71 4.03
C GLY A 206 -2.25 -14.79 5.52
N LEU A 207 -2.99 -15.83 5.92
CA LEU A 207 -3.45 -16.04 7.30
C LEU A 207 -2.28 -16.19 8.29
N THR A 208 -1.18 -16.81 7.86
CA THR A 208 -0.03 -17.10 8.74
C THR A 208 1.05 -16.02 8.72
N ARG A 209 1.13 -15.22 7.65
CA ARG A 209 2.19 -14.21 7.45
C ARG A 209 2.06 -13.03 8.41
N THR A 210 3.20 -12.51 8.83
CA THR A 210 3.32 -11.23 9.54
C THR A 210 4.20 -10.30 8.72
N TYR A 211 3.68 -9.14 8.31
CA TYR A 211 4.46 -8.11 7.62
C TYR A 211 4.94 -7.05 8.60
N LEU A 212 6.22 -6.69 8.46
CA LEU A 212 6.91 -5.66 9.22
C LEU A 212 7.44 -4.58 8.28
N SER A 213 7.88 -3.44 8.83
CA SER A 213 8.47 -2.35 8.04
C SER A 213 9.61 -2.78 7.10
N SER A 214 10.33 -3.84 7.45
CA SER A 214 11.40 -4.43 6.63
C SER A 214 10.91 -5.15 5.37
N ASP A 215 9.62 -5.50 5.27
CA ASP A 215 9.06 -6.15 4.08
C ASP A 215 8.68 -5.15 2.95
N PHE A 216 8.74 -3.85 3.24
CA PHE A 216 8.35 -2.76 2.33
C PHE A 216 9.57 -1.99 1.89
N LEU A 217 9.77 -1.75 0.58
CA LEU A 217 10.82 -0.85 0.14
C LEU A 217 10.47 0.59 0.54
N GLN A 218 11.43 1.29 1.14
CA GLN A 218 11.24 2.65 1.63
C GLN A 218 12.11 3.63 0.86
N PRO A 219 11.66 4.88 0.60
CA PRO A 219 12.54 5.89 0.01
C PRO A 219 13.63 6.32 1.01
N PRO A 220 14.71 6.95 0.53
CA PRO A 220 15.63 7.68 1.39
C PRO A 220 14.87 8.67 2.28
N GLN A 221 15.23 8.76 3.55
CA GLN A 221 14.63 9.70 4.50
C GLN A 221 15.46 10.98 4.55
N LEU A 222 14.79 12.13 4.61
CA LEU A 222 15.43 13.42 4.84
C LEU A 222 15.80 13.52 6.33
N VAL A 223 17.09 13.68 6.64
CA VAL A 223 17.59 13.82 8.02
C VAL A 223 17.79 15.29 8.37
N THR A 224 18.48 16.03 7.49
CA THR A 224 18.83 17.44 7.72
C THR A 224 18.29 18.29 6.58
N LYS A 225 17.58 19.38 6.91
CA LYS A 225 17.14 20.36 5.89
C LYS A 225 18.34 21.16 5.39
N THR A 226 18.39 21.39 4.08
CA THR A 226 19.40 22.27 3.49
C THR A 226 19.02 23.75 3.72
N PRO A 227 19.87 24.56 4.37
CA PRO A 227 19.57 25.97 4.59
C PRO A 227 19.67 26.79 3.29
N ARG A 228 19.05 27.96 3.30
CA ARG A 228 19.17 28.95 2.23
C ARG A 228 20.64 29.32 2.02
N GLN A 229 21.07 29.31 0.76
CA GLN A 229 22.38 29.77 0.34
C GLN A 229 22.31 31.22 -0.14
N VAL A 230 23.43 31.94 -0.01
CA VAL A 230 23.58 33.32 -0.46
C VAL A 230 24.86 33.43 -1.27
N VAL A 231 24.76 34.04 -2.45
CA VAL A 231 25.89 34.25 -3.36
C VAL A 231 25.86 35.70 -3.86
N SER A 232 27.03 36.30 -4.05
CA SER A 232 27.14 37.60 -4.72
C SER A 232 27.19 37.41 -6.24
N ALA A 233 26.49 38.24 -7.00
CA ALA A 233 26.57 38.20 -8.45
C ALA A 233 28.03 38.26 -8.96
N GLY A 234 28.34 37.51 -10.01
CA GLY A 234 29.68 37.46 -10.61
C GLY A 234 30.75 36.70 -9.80
N THR A 235 30.42 36.18 -8.61
CA THR A 235 31.37 35.40 -7.80
C THR A 235 31.16 33.90 -8.01
N PRO A 236 32.25 33.09 -8.10
CA PRO A 236 32.13 31.64 -8.09
C PRO A 236 31.39 31.13 -6.86
N PHE A 237 30.33 30.36 -7.10
CA PHE A 237 29.55 29.64 -6.12
C PHE A 237 30.01 28.19 -6.06
N SER A 238 30.16 27.66 -4.85
CA SER A 238 30.33 26.22 -4.61
C SER A 238 29.61 25.85 -3.32
N PHE A 239 28.76 24.83 -3.40
CA PHE A 239 28.03 24.31 -2.24
C PHE A 239 27.82 22.81 -2.39
N THR A 240 28.33 22.05 -1.43
CA THR A 240 28.12 20.59 -1.39
C THR A 240 26.98 20.25 -0.45
N VAL A 241 25.98 19.53 -0.96
CA VAL A 241 24.93 18.95 -0.11
C VAL A 241 25.58 17.92 0.83
N PRO A 242 25.45 18.09 2.17
CA PRO A 242 26.04 17.16 3.14
C PRO A 242 25.64 15.72 2.87
N ALA A 243 26.56 14.78 3.08
CA ALA A 243 26.33 13.35 2.80
C ALA A 243 25.20 12.76 3.65
N ASP A 244 25.02 13.29 4.87
CA ASP A 244 24.00 12.91 5.84
C ASP A 244 22.65 13.61 5.63
N THR A 245 22.49 14.43 4.58
CA THR A 245 21.19 15.04 4.24
C THR A 245 20.11 13.98 4.05
N PHE A 246 20.48 12.83 3.47
CA PHE A 246 19.57 11.71 3.23
C PHE A 246 20.18 10.42 3.75
N VAL A 247 19.35 9.58 4.37
CA VAL A 247 19.70 8.22 4.78
C VAL A 247 18.69 7.25 4.22
N ASP A 248 19.15 6.21 3.54
CA ASP A 248 18.29 5.11 3.14
C ASP A 248 18.14 4.14 4.33
N PRO A 249 16.90 3.92 4.83
CA PRO A 249 16.68 3.09 6.03
C PRO A 249 17.02 1.60 5.79
N GLN A 250 17.21 1.20 4.53
CA GLN A 250 17.55 -0.16 4.13
C GLN A 250 19.00 -0.25 3.62
N GLY A 251 19.80 0.81 3.80
CA GLY A 251 21.19 0.86 3.37
C GLY A 251 21.37 0.82 1.85
N GLN A 252 20.32 1.09 1.09
CA GLN A 252 20.40 1.07 -0.37
C GLN A 252 21.26 2.24 -0.88
N PRO A 253 22.09 2.04 -1.92
CA PRO A 253 22.85 3.12 -2.53
C PRO A 253 21.94 4.25 -3.04
N ILE A 254 22.32 5.51 -2.75
CA ILE A 254 21.57 6.71 -3.14
C ILE A 254 22.26 7.39 -4.34
N THR A 255 21.47 7.71 -5.35
CA THR A 255 21.83 8.59 -6.47
C THR A 255 21.15 9.95 -6.32
N TYR A 256 21.80 11.01 -6.80
CA TYR A 256 21.32 12.39 -6.65
C TYR A 256 21.03 13.05 -7.99
N SER A 257 20.01 13.91 -8.02
CA SER A 257 19.79 14.87 -9.11
C SER A 257 19.30 16.20 -8.53
N ALA A 258 19.40 17.26 -9.32
CA ALA A 258 18.90 18.58 -8.92
C ALA A 258 18.17 19.26 -10.07
N THR A 259 17.04 19.88 -9.75
CA THR A 259 16.19 20.63 -10.68
C THR A 259 15.66 21.89 -9.99
N LEU A 260 14.98 22.75 -10.74
CA LEU A 260 14.06 23.72 -10.17
C LEU A 260 12.79 23.01 -9.65
N PRO A 261 11.93 23.69 -8.86
CA PRO A 261 10.59 23.21 -8.54
C PRO A 261 9.84 22.78 -9.79
N LEU A 262 9.00 21.75 -9.65
CA LEU A 262 8.23 21.15 -10.76
C LEU A 262 9.10 20.49 -11.86
N GLY A 263 10.40 20.31 -11.62
CA GLY A 263 11.27 19.50 -12.50
C GLY A 263 11.93 20.28 -13.63
N ALA A 264 11.78 21.61 -13.70
CA ALA A 264 12.46 22.41 -14.72
C ALA A 264 13.99 22.37 -14.56
N ALA A 265 14.71 22.52 -15.66
CA ALA A 265 16.17 22.52 -15.67
C ALA A 265 16.75 23.65 -14.80
N LEU A 266 17.92 23.43 -14.20
CA LEU A 266 18.64 24.49 -13.49
C LEU A 266 19.01 25.62 -14.46
N PRO A 267 19.11 26.87 -13.98
CA PRO A 267 19.61 27.99 -14.80
C PRO A 267 21.00 27.68 -15.34
N SER A 268 21.33 28.18 -16.53
CA SER A 268 22.61 27.89 -17.21
C SER A 268 23.85 28.24 -16.38
N TRP A 269 23.74 29.17 -15.43
CA TRP A 269 24.81 29.55 -14.54
C TRP A 269 25.06 28.58 -13.38
N LEU A 270 24.14 27.65 -13.10
CA LEU A 270 24.16 26.75 -11.94
C LEU A 270 24.19 25.29 -12.40
N SER A 271 25.27 24.60 -12.10
CA SER A 271 25.46 23.17 -12.37
C SER A 271 25.40 22.35 -11.09
N PHE A 272 24.98 21.09 -11.19
CA PHE A 272 24.99 20.13 -10.08
C PHE A 272 25.73 18.86 -10.49
N ASN A 273 26.79 18.52 -9.76
CA ASN A 273 27.52 17.27 -9.91
C ASN A 273 26.94 16.22 -8.97
N ALA A 274 26.23 15.23 -9.51
CA ALA A 274 25.54 14.20 -8.74
C ALA A 274 26.48 13.32 -7.89
N THR A 275 27.68 13.03 -8.38
CA THR A 275 28.66 12.16 -7.68
C THR A 275 29.21 12.83 -6.43
N THR A 276 29.51 14.12 -6.52
CA THR A 276 30.07 14.91 -5.41
C THR A 276 28.99 15.66 -4.61
N ARG A 277 27.74 15.65 -5.08
CA ARG A 277 26.61 16.43 -4.57
C ARG A 277 26.87 17.94 -4.54
N GLN A 278 27.75 18.42 -5.41
CA GLN A 278 28.19 19.80 -5.42
C GLN A 278 27.44 20.62 -6.45
N PHE A 279 26.84 21.73 -5.99
CA PHE A 279 26.46 22.84 -6.83
C PHE A 279 27.65 23.73 -7.12
N SER A 280 27.79 24.18 -8.35
CA SER A 280 28.82 25.13 -8.77
C SER A 280 28.30 26.09 -9.83
N GLY A 281 28.82 27.30 -9.90
CA GLY A 281 28.37 28.27 -10.89
C GLY A 281 28.84 29.70 -10.67
N THR A 282 28.47 30.61 -11.57
CA THR A 282 28.71 32.05 -11.40
C THR A 282 27.42 32.80 -11.74
N ALA A 283 26.73 33.31 -10.72
CA ALA A 283 25.44 33.95 -10.92
C ALA A 283 25.54 35.23 -11.77
N PRO A 284 24.57 35.49 -12.68
CA PRO A 284 24.54 36.72 -13.45
C PRO A 284 24.22 37.93 -12.55
N ALA A 285 24.43 39.13 -13.08
CA ALA A 285 24.06 40.37 -12.41
C ALA A 285 22.55 40.43 -12.11
N GLY A 286 22.20 41.07 -11.00
CA GLY A 286 20.82 41.29 -10.58
C GLY A 286 20.40 40.40 -9.40
N LYS A 287 19.54 40.97 -8.55
CA LYS A 287 18.98 40.26 -7.39
C LYS A 287 17.96 39.24 -7.86
N GLN A 288 18.14 37.98 -7.46
CA GLN A 288 17.20 36.91 -7.76
C GLN A 288 17.23 35.85 -6.66
N VAL A 289 16.14 35.09 -6.55
CA VAL A 289 16.05 33.93 -5.67
C VAL A 289 15.71 32.72 -6.53
N VAL A 290 16.60 31.74 -6.55
CA VAL A 290 16.42 30.48 -7.28
C VAL A 290 16.05 29.41 -6.27
N GLY A 291 14.83 28.89 -6.38
CA GLY A 291 14.45 27.66 -5.68
C GLY A 291 15.09 26.47 -6.36
N VAL A 292 15.72 25.58 -5.60
CA VAL A 292 16.30 24.34 -6.09
C VAL A 292 15.74 23.16 -5.32
N VAL A 293 15.59 22.03 -6.00
CA VAL A 293 15.14 20.76 -5.44
C VAL A 293 16.24 19.73 -5.71
N VAL A 294 16.78 19.15 -4.66
CA VAL A 294 17.66 17.99 -4.75
C VAL A 294 16.83 16.74 -4.49
N ARG A 295 16.90 15.78 -5.40
CA ARG A 295 16.27 14.46 -5.27
C ARG A 295 17.32 13.42 -4.91
N ALA A 296 17.06 12.66 -3.85
CA ALA A 296 17.78 11.44 -3.51
C ALA A 296 16.94 10.23 -3.93
N THR A 297 17.49 9.33 -4.75
CA THR A 297 16.82 8.13 -5.27
C THR A 297 17.63 6.89 -4.91
N ASN A 298 17.01 5.89 -4.28
CA ASN A 298 17.68 4.64 -3.97
C ASN A 298 17.68 3.64 -5.14
N SER A 299 18.37 2.51 -4.98
CA SER A 299 18.46 1.46 -6.01
C SER A 299 17.10 0.82 -6.34
N SER A 300 16.13 0.90 -5.42
CA SER A 300 14.74 0.51 -5.67
C SER A 300 13.91 1.58 -6.39
N GLY A 301 14.50 2.69 -6.82
CA GLY A 301 13.84 3.75 -7.58
C GLY A 301 12.92 4.64 -6.75
N LEU A 302 12.88 4.45 -5.42
CA LEU A 302 12.12 5.30 -4.51
C LEU A 302 12.93 6.55 -4.19
N PHE A 303 12.26 7.68 -4.01
CA PHE A 303 12.94 8.96 -3.87
C PHE A 303 12.30 9.89 -2.83
N THR A 304 13.15 10.79 -2.32
CA THR A 304 12.77 11.93 -1.47
C THR A 304 13.43 13.20 -1.99
N ASN A 305 12.72 14.31 -1.88
CA ASN A 305 13.20 15.63 -2.31
C ASN A 305 13.51 16.52 -1.10
N VAL A 306 14.53 17.37 -1.22
CA VAL A 306 14.73 18.54 -0.34
C VAL A 306 14.80 19.80 -1.19
N GLY A 307 14.02 20.81 -0.82
CA GLY A 307 14.03 22.12 -1.45
C GLY A 307 14.80 23.14 -0.62
N PHE A 308 15.57 24.00 -1.26
CA PHE A 308 16.17 25.20 -0.64
C PHE A 308 16.29 26.34 -1.65
N ALA A 309 16.60 27.54 -1.17
CA ALA A 309 16.75 28.72 -2.01
C ALA A 309 18.22 29.14 -2.11
N ILE A 310 18.63 29.60 -3.28
CA ILE A 310 19.90 30.28 -3.53
C ILE A 310 19.58 31.74 -3.84
N ALA A 311 20.06 32.66 -3.02
CA ALA A 311 19.82 34.08 -3.15
C ALA A 311 21.03 34.78 -3.74
N VAL A 312 20.84 35.39 -4.91
CA VAL A 312 21.85 36.26 -5.54
C VAL A 312 21.65 37.67 -5.00
N LYS A 313 22.71 38.23 -4.40
CA LYS A 313 22.74 39.60 -3.88
C LYS A 313 23.35 40.58 -4.88
#